data_AF-A0A820JUM6-F1
#
_entry.id   AF-A0A820JUM6-F1
#
_cell.length_a   1.000
_cell.length_b   1.000
_cell.length_c   1.000
_cell.angle_alpha   90.00
_cell.angle_beta   90.00
_cell.angle_gamma   90.00
#
_symmetry.space_group_name_H-M   'P 1'
#
loop_
_entity.id
_entity.type
_entity.pdbx_description
1 polymer ?
#
loop_
_entity_poly.entity_id
_entity_poly.type
_entity_poly.pdbx_seq_one_letter_code
_entity_poly.pdbx_strand_id
1 'polypeptide(L)'
;IPNYEVYKKSDIPNEYHYRSNVRIGDILFVGKNGYDIYLPDDNSSTELHGDHGYDNRAKSMHPIFYGFGPVFKENMLAKPFRSVDIYPLMSYILKIKERQTNGSFDDAKHILKDFPEETFSDKINLFVSKIKDWGFLTVGCIIIVILISIVYTAVACRYSQRSIYVQPHYAPVRYRLLSHTEGSTNNLVASDSENEEELQ
;
A
#
# COMPACT_ATOMS: atom_id res chain seq x y z
N ILE A 1 48.57 -0.19 41.69
CA ILE A 1 47.87 -1.09 40.74
C ILE A 1 48.07 -0.49 39.35
N PRO A 2 48.40 -1.25 38.30
CA PRO A 2 48.52 -0.71 36.94
C PRO A 2 47.20 -0.11 36.44
N ASN A 3 47.31 0.86 35.53
CA ASN A 3 46.17 1.57 34.94
C ASN A 3 45.69 0.93 33.62
N TYR A 4 46.11 -0.30 33.37
CA TYR A 4 45.72 -1.12 32.23
C TYR A 4 45.62 -2.58 32.66
N GLU A 5 44.96 -3.38 31.82
CA GLU A 5 44.92 -4.84 31.87
C GLU A 5 45.58 -5.41 30.61
N VAL A 6 46.13 -6.62 30.68
CA VAL A 6 46.86 -7.25 29.56
C VAL A 6 46.37 -8.67 29.37
N TYR A 7 45.98 -9.01 28.14
CA TYR A 7 45.47 -10.32 27.76
C TYR A 7 46.26 -10.88 26.60
N LYS A 8 46.58 -12.19 26.63
CA LYS A 8 46.86 -12.91 25.39
C LYS A 8 45.55 -13.07 24.63
N LYS A 9 45.60 -13.20 23.31
CA LYS A 9 44.45 -13.37 22.42
C LYS A 9 43.51 -14.53 22.79
N SER A 10 44.04 -15.61 23.36
CA SER A 10 43.26 -16.73 23.92
C SER A 10 42.45 -16.35 25.16
N ASP A 11 42.98 -15.42 25.95
CA ASP A 11 42.59 -15.11 27.32
C ASP A 11 41.69 -13.85 27.39
N ILE A 12 41.50 -13.16 26.26
CA ILE A 12 40.58 -12.01 26.13
C ILE A 12 39.16 -12.46 26.56
N PRO A 13 38.52 -11.75 27.51
CA PRO A 13 37.20 -12.13 28.02
C PRO A 13 36.13 -12.19 26.92
N ASN A 14 35.20 -13.15 27.06
CA ASN A 14 34.22 -13.47 26.02
C ASN A 14 33.32 -12.27 25.66
N GLU A 15 33.03 -11.39 26.62
CA GLU A 15 32.14 -10.23 26.44
C GLU A 15 32.67 -9.17 25.47
N TYR A 16 33.99 -9.10 25.24
CA TYR A 16 34.55 -8.23 24.21
C TYR A 16 34.27 -8.74 22.79
N HIS A 17 34.00 -10.05 22.66
CA HIS A 17 33.96 -10.80 21.38
C HIS A 17 35.24 -10.65 20.51
N TYR A 18 36.31 -10.06 21.06
CA TYR A 18 37.48 -9.55 20.34
C TYR A 18 38.65 -10.54 20.34
N ARG A 19 38.45 -11.75 19.81
CA ARG A 19 39.55 -12.72 19.61
C ARG A 19 39.51 -13.52 18.31
N SER A 20 38.33 -13.75 17.76
CA SER A 20 38.09 -14.67 16.64
C SER A 20 38.42 -14.10 15.26
N ASN A 21 39.56 -13.40 15.12
CA ASN A 21 40.01 -12.86 13.83
C ASN A 21 41.54 -12.86 13.72
N VAL A 22 42.06 -13.09 12.52
CA VAL A 22 43.52 -13.08 12.25
C VAL A 22 44.14 -11.68 12.36
N ARG A 23 43.36 -10.61 12.20
CA ARG A 23 43.83 -9.21 12.31
C ARG A 23 44.00 -8.71 13.75
N ILE A 24 43.48 -9.43 14.74
CA ILE A 24 43.64 -9.10 16.16
C ILE A 24 45.02 -9.58 16.60
N GLY A 25 45.82 -8.71 17.25
CA GLY A 25 47.16 -9.04 17.73
C GLY A 25 47.17 -10.14 18.80
N ASP A 26 48.33 -10.77 19.01
CA ASP A 26 48.47 -11.87 19.97
C ASP A 26 48.41 -11.43 21.45
N ILE A 27 48.61 -10.14 21.70
CA ILE A 27 48.46 -9.47 22.99
C ILE A 27 47.55 -8.25 22.81
N LEU A 28 46.59 -8.07 23.72
CA LEU A 28 45.74 -6.89 23.85
C LEU A 28 46.06 -6.19 25.18
N PHE A 29 46.29 -4.88 25.10
CA PHE A 29 46.30 -3.98 26.25
C PHE A 29 44.95 -3.27 26.33
N VAL A 30 44.34 -3.22 27.52
CA VAL A 30 43.09 -2.50 27.78
C VAL A 30 43.38 -1.40 28.79
N GLY A 31 43.47 -0.15 28.33
CA GLY A 31 43.62 1.02 29.19
C GLY A 31 42.36 1.32 29.99
N LYS A 32 42.51 1.78 31.23
CA LYS A 32 41.42 2.37 32.01
C LYS A 32 41.17 3.79 31.51
N ASN A 33 39.91 4.22 31.43
CA ASN A 33 39.53 5.52 30.90
C ASN A 33 40.36 6.66 31.51
N GLY A 34 40.93 7.52 30.66
CA GLY A 34 41.85 8.60 31.09
C GLY A 34 43.31 8.16 31.26
N TYR A 35 43.69 6.98 30.75
CA TYR A 35 45.07 6.52 30.65
C TYR A 35 45.34 5.88 29.29
N ASP A 36 46.25 6.49 28.55
CA ASP A 36 46.64 6.07 27.21
C ASP A 36 47.95 5.28 27.27
N ILE A 37 48.21 4.45 26.26
CA ILE A 37 49.30 3.46 26.29
C ILE A 37 50.17 3.62 25.05
N TYR A 38 51.33 4.25 25.25
CA TYR A 38 52.31 4.53 24.20
C TYR A 38 53.49 3.55 24.27
N LEU A 39 54.21 3.39 23.15
CA LEU A 39 55.52 2.72 23.14
C LEU A 39 56.61 3.67 23.66
N PRO A 40 57.74 3.16 24.20
CA PRO A 40 58.79 4.02 24.77
C PRO A 40 59.42 5.02 23.79
N ASP A 41 59.43 4.69 22.50
CA ASP A 41 59.98 5.52 21.41
C ASP A 41 58.88 6.27 20.64
N ASP A 42 57.64 6.27 21.13
CA ASP A 42 56.54 7.02 20.50
C ASP A 42 56.70 8.53 20.75
N ASN A 43 56.56 9.32 19.68
CA ASN A 43 56.67 10.78 19.72
C ASN A 43 55.27 11.44 19.66
N SER A 44 54.22 10.67 19.89
CA SER A 44 52.85 11.12 20.19
C SER A 44 52.82 12.25 21.23
N SER A 45 52.03 13.30 20.98
CA SER A 45 51.86 14.38 21.97
C SER A 45 51.16 13.85 23.23
N THR A 46 51.79 14.04 24.39
CA THR A 46 51.20 13.74 25.71
C THR A 46 50.33 14.89 26.24
N GLU A 47 49.86 15.78 25.37
CA GLU A 47 48.91 16.84 25.72
C GLU A 47 47.53 16.25 26.03
N LEU A 48 46.85 16.82 27.03
CA LEU A 48 45.53 16.37 27.47
C LEU A 48 44.47 16.65 26.39
N HIS A 49 44.03 15.58 25.73
CA HIS A 49 42.94 15.60 24.75
C HIS A 49 41.85 14.60 25.14
N GLY A 50 40.76 14.54 24.36
CA GLY A 50 39.72 13.52 24.53
C GLY A 50 39.96 12.36 23.56
N ASP A 51 40.04 11.14 24.08
CA ASP A 51 40.22 9.90 23.30
C ASP A 51 39.16 8.83 23.64
N HIS A 52 39.15 7.76 22.85
CA HIS A 52 38.16 6.68 22.83
C HIS A 52 38.76 5.33 22.44
N GLY A 53 38.05 4.24 22.72
CA GLY A 53 38.51 2.87 22.44
C GLY A 53 38.80 2.03 23.70
N TYR A 54 38.61 2.63 24.89
CA TYR A 54 38.54 1.91 26.16
C TYR A 54 37.34 0.93 26.21
N ASP A 55 37.19 0.21 27.32
CA ASP A 55 36.10 -0.74 27.58
C ASP A 55 34.71 -0.19 27.18
N ASN A 56 34.02 -0.89 26.28
CA ASN A 56 32.72 -0.49 25.75
C ASN A 56 31.58 -0.51 26.80
N ARG A 57 31.82 -1.11 27.97
CA ARG A 57 30.92 -1.07 29.14
C ARG A 57 31.00 0.27 29.87
N ALA A 58 32.05 1.06 29.69
CA ALA A 58 32.20 2.36 30.31
C ALA A 58 31.25 3.41 29.70
N LYS A 59 30.49 4.13 30.54
CA LYS A 59 29.46 5.08 30.09
C LYS A 59 29.96 6.19 29.17
N SER A 60 31.24 6.57 29.23
CA SER A 60 31.82 7.57 28.31
C SER A 60 32.05 7.04 26.90
N MET A 61 32.09 5.72 26.70
CA MET A 61 32.21 5.05 25.40
C MET A 61 30.84 4.67 24.81
N HIS A 62 29.73 4.98 25.49
CA HIS A 62 28.38 4.68 25.00
C HIS A 62 27.97 5.71 23.93
N PRO A 63 27.65 5.29 22.69
CA PRO A 63 27.15 6.21 21.66
C PRO A 63 25.70 6.64 21.96
N ILE A 64 25.29 7.76 21.38
CA ILE A 64 23.91 8.27 21.47
C ILE A 64 23.06 7.62 20.36
N PHE A 65 21.81 7.27 20.69
CA PHE A 65 20.80 6.82 19.74
C PHE A 65 19.52 7.67 19.87
N TYR A 66 18.97 8.12 18.73
CA TYR A 66 17.66 8.76 18.64
C TYR A 66 16.83 8.09 17.55
N GLY A 67 15.66 7.55 17.91
CA GLY A 67 14.65 7.08 16.96
C GLY A 67 13.53 8.11 16.83
N PHE A 68 13.31 8.62 15.62
CA PHE A 68 12.19 9.52 15.31
C PHE A 68 11.51 9.10 14.00
N GLY A 69 10.21 9.34 13.91
CA GLY A 69 9.35 8.93 12.80
C GLY A 69 8.16 8.08 13.26
N PRO A 70 7.24 7.72 12.36
CA PRO A 70 5.97 7.09 12.72
C PRO A 70 6.15 5.76 13.45
N VAL A 71 7.24 5.01 13.19
CA VAL A 71 7.48 3.67 13.74
C VAL A 71 7.95 3.63 15.18
N PHE A 72 8.52 4.72 15.70
CA PHE A 72 9.06 4.78 17.05
C PHE A 72 8.00 5.22 18.07
N LYS A 73 8.11 4.74 19.32
CA LYS A 73 7.31 5.22 20.44
C LYS A 73 7.69 6.66 20.77
N GLU A 74 6.70 7.54 20.86
CA GLU A 74 6.89 8.96 21.15
C GLU A 74 7.11 9.20 22.65
N ASN A 75 7.89 10.24 22.98
CA ASN A 75 8.20 10.65 24.37
C ASN A 75 8.78 9.54 25.27
N MET A 76 9.39 8.51 24.68
CA MET A 76 10.03 7.40 25.38
C MET A 76 11.52 7.62 25.56
N LEU A 77 12.02 7.47 26.79
CA LEU A 77 13.44 7.19 27.04
C LEU A 77 13.68 5.69 26.86
N ALA A 78 14.45 5.31 25.84
CA ALA A 78 14.77 3.91 25.57
C ALA A 78 15.68 3.33 26.67
N LYS A 79 15.47 2.05 27.03
CA LYS A 79 16.51 1.27 27.71
C LYS A 79 17.71 1.08 26.77
N PRO A 80 18.96 1.08 27.26
CA PRO A 80 20.13 0.79 26.45
C PRO A 80 20.05 -0.60 25.78
N PHE A 81 20.53 -0.68 24.55
CA PHE A 81 20.70 -1.89 23.74
C PHE A 81 22.02 -1.78 22.96
N ARG A 82 22.47 -2.84 22.27
CA ARG A 82 23.81 -2.86 21.64
C ARG A 82 23.73 -2.27 20.23
N SER A 83 24.82 -1.67 19.75
CA SER A 83 24.89 -1.13 18.39
C SER A 83 24.67 -2.20 17.30
N VAL A 84 25.00 -3.46 17.57
CA VAL A 84 24.73 -4.60 16.67
C VAL A 84 23.23 -4.89 16.49
N ASP A 85 22.40 -4.51 17.45
CA ASP A 85 20.94 -4.71 17.43
C ASP A 85 20.22 -3.70 16.50
N ILE A 86 20.94 -2.67 16.03
CA ILE A 86 20.43 -1.69 15.06
C ILE A 86 20.18 -2.35 13.68
N TYR A 87 20.99 -3.32 13.27
CA TYR A 87 20.80 -3.99 11.97
C TYR A 87 19.48 -4.80 11.86
N PRO A 88 19.13 -5.70 12.80
CA PRO A 88 17.84 -6.40 12.76
C PRO A 88 16.66 -5.42 12.95
N LEU A 89 16.78 -4.43 13.84
CA LEU A 89 15.81 -3.34 13.98
C LEU A 89 15.51 -2.63 12.65
N MET A 90 16.56 -2.19 11.94
CA MET A 90 16.41 -1.52 10.64
C MET A 90 15.89 -2.47 9.56
N SER A 91 16.26 -3.75 9.60
CA SER A 91 15.74 -4.75 8.67
C SER A 91 14.23 -4.94 8.82
N TYR A 92 13.73 -4.99 10.06
CA TYR A 92 12.30 -5.01 10.38
C TYR A 92 11.57 -3.75 9.91
N ILE A 93 12.09 -2.55 10.24
CA ILE A 93 11.48 -1.26 9.84
C ILE A 93 11.37 -1.15 8.31
N LEU A 94 12.40 -1.56 7.58
CA LEU A 94 12.45 -1.53 6.12
C LEU A 94 11.71 -2.71 5.46
N LYS A 95 11.18 -3.65 6.24
CA LYS A 95 10.51 -4.90 5.77
C LYS A 95 11.38 -5.74 4.82
N ILE A 96 12.70 -5.72 5.02
CA ILE A 96 13.66 -6.51 4.24
C ILE A 96 14.02 -7.82 4.97
N LYS A 97 14.39 -8.86 4.20
CA LYS A 97 14.89 -10.10 4.80
C LYS A 97 16.24 -9.87 5.45
N GLU A 98 16.28 -9.98 6.78
CA GLU A 98 17.49 -9.96 7.59
C GLU A 98 18.49 -11.03 7.15
N ARG A 99 19.79 -10.72 7.22
CA ARG A 99 20.90 -11.67 7.09
C ARG A 99 21.48 -12.00 8.46
N GLN A 100 22.09 -13.17 8.59
CA GLN A 100 22.73 -13.61 9.84
C GLN A 100 23.67 -12.54 10.41
N THR A 101 23.43 -12.16 11.68
CA THR A 101 24.12 -11.11 12.42
C THR A 101 24.45 -11.60 13.85
N ASN A 102 25.08 -10.76 14.67
CA ASN A 102 25.27 -10.97 16.11
C ASN A 102 24.37 -10.09 17.00
N GLY A 103 23.55 -9.24 16.37
CA GLY A 103 22.48 -8.49 17.04
C GLY A 103 21.22 -9.32 17.24
N SER A 104 20.31 -8.80 18.07
CA SER A 104 18.99 -9.35 18.37
C SER A 104 17.91 -8.31 18.08
N PHE A 105 16.83 -8.70 17.39
CA PHE A 105 15.70 -7.79 17.18
C PHE A 105 14.99 -7.45 18.49
N ASP A 106 14.74 -8.46 19.34
CA ASP A 106 13.97 -8.29 20.56
C ASP A 106 14.68 -7.40 21.61
N ASP A 107 16.01 -7.30 21.56
CA ASP A 107 16.83 -6.39 22.40
C ASP A 107 16.55 -4.91 22.10
N ALA A 108 16.10 -4.58 20.88
CA ALA A 108 15.81 -3.22 20.44
C ALA A 108 14.30 -2.94 20.24
N LYS A 109 13.49 -4.00 20.08
CA LYS A 109 12.06 -3.93 19.73
C LYS A 109 11.19 -3.06 20.64
N HIS A 110 11.57 -2.89 21.92
CA HIS A 110 10.81 -2.09 22.89
C HIS A 110 10.57 -0.64 22.46
N ILE A 111 11.45 -0.07 21.62
CA ILE A 111 11.37 1.32 21.15
C ILE A 111 10.36 1.52 20.02
N LEU A 112 9.90 0.46 19.35
CA LEU A 112 8.92 0.54 18.27
C LEU A 112 7.51 0.58 18.83
N LYS A 113 6.59 1.28 18.14
CA LYS A 113 5.16 1.16 18.44
C LYS A 113 4.69 -0.26 18.15
N ASP A 114 3.71 -0.70 18.92
CA ASP A 114 2.99 -1.95 18.70
C ASP A 114 2.04 -1.74 17.52
N PHE A 115 2.57 -1.89 16.31
CA PHE A 115 1.76 -1.87 15.10
C PHE A 115 0.86 -3.11 15.08
N PRO A 116 -0.43 -2.97 14.71
CA PRO A 116 -1.02 -4.03 13.94
C PRO A 116 -0.18 -4.18 12.67
N GLU A 117 0.39 -5.37 12.44
CA GLU A 117 0.61 -5.77 11.05
C GLU A 117 -0.72 -5.58 10.32
N GLU A 118 -0.73 -5.11 9.06
CA GLU A 118 -1.96 -5.08 8.28
C GLU A 118 -2.49 -6.52 8.17
N THR A 119 -3.47 -6.84 9.01
CA THR A 119 -3.83 -8.23 9.22
C THR A 119 -4.51 -8.75 7.95
N PHE A 120 -4.48 -10.07 7.77
CA PHE A 120 -5.30 -10.69 6.74
C PHE A 120 -6.79 -10.34 6.93
N SER A 121 -7.24 -10.14 8.16
CA SER A 121 -8.57 -9.60 8.49
C SER A 121 -8.78 -8.18 7.99
N ASP A 122 -7.84 -7.25 8.12
CA ASP A 122 -8.01 -5.86 7.63
C ASP A 122 -8.15 -5.83 6.10
N LYS A 123 -7.37 -6.65 5.40
CA LYS A 123 -7.45 -6.83 3.95
C LYS A 123 -8.76 -7.48 3.52
N ILE A 124 -9.24 -8.48 4.27
CA ILE A 124 -10.58 -9.07 4.07
C ILE A 124 -11.68 -8.04 4.36
N ASN A 125 -11.60 -7.27 5.43
CA ASN A 125 -12.60 -6.27 5.81
C ASN A 125 -12.74 -5.18 4.74
N LEU A 126 -11.61 -4.67 4.23
CA LEU A 126 -11.57 -3.73 3.11
C LEU A 126 -12.17 -4.31 1.82
N PHE A 127 -11.89 -5.59 1.53
CA PHE A 127 -12.43 -6.30 0.36
C PHE A 127 -13.94 -6.58 0.49
N VAL A 128 -14.39 -7.04 1.66
CA VAL A 128 -15.81 -7.29 1.98
C VAL A 128 -16.62 -6.00 1.98
N SER A 129 -16.05 -4.86 2.41
CA SER A 129 -16.71 -3.56 2.27
C SER A 129 -16.99 -3.26 0.80
N LYS A 130 -15.95 -3.30 -0.05
CA LYS A 130 -16.09 -3.06 -1.50
C LYS A 130 -17.10 -4.00 -2.16
N ILE A 131 -17.16 -5.27 -1.75
CA ILE A 131 -18.16 -6.23 -2.25
C ILE A 131 -19.58 -5.81 -1.84
N LYS A 132 -19.81 -5.36 -0.60
CA LYS A 132 -21.13 -4.88 -0.17
C LYS A 132 -21.59 -3.68 -0.98
N ASP A 133 -20.71 -2.70 -1.17
CA ASP A 133 -21.00 -1.47 -1.90
C ASP A 133 -21.41 -1.77 -3.36
N TRP A 134 -20.71 -2.70 -4.02
CA TRP A 134 -21.01 -3.14 -5.39
C TRP A 134 -22.28 -4.03 -5.46
N GLY A 135 -22.54 -4.82 -4.41
CA GLY A 135 -23.74 -5.66 -4.29
C GLY A 135 -25.04 -4.84 -4.23
N PHE A 136 -25.06 -3.74 -3.46
CA PHE A 136 -26.24 -2.88 -3.39
C PHE A 136 -26.53 -2.18 -4.73
N LEU A 137 -25.48 -1.69 -5.42
CA LEU A 137 -25.63 -1.04 -6.73
C LEU A 137 -26.19 -2.01 -7.79
N THR A 138 -25.60 -3.21 -7.90
CA THR A 138 -26.01 -4.20 -8.91
C THR A 138 -27.42 -4.74 -8.69
N VAL A 139 -27.81 -5.04 -7.45
CA VAL A 139 -29.19 -5.45 -7.12
C VAL A 139 -30.19 -4.32 -7.40
N GLY A 140 -29.83 -3.06 -7.10
CA GLY A 140 -30.65 -1.89 -7.42
C GLY A 140 -30.93 -1.77 -8.93
N CYS A 141 -29.90 -1.90 -9.77
CA CYS A 141 -30.05 -1.87 -11.22
C CYS A 141 -30.96 -3.00 -11.74
N ILE A 142 -30.84 -4.22 -11.21
CA ILE A 142 -31.68 -5.37 -11.62
C ILE A 142 -33.16 -5.10 -11.28
N ILE A 143 -33.45 -4.58 -10.09
CA ILE A 143 -34.83 -4.24 -9.68
C ILE A 143 -35.42 -3.16 -10.60
N ILE A 144 -34.65 -2.13 -10.95
CA ILE A 144 -35.08 -1.06 -11.87
C ILE A 144 -35.43 -1.63 -13.26
N VAL A 145 -34.58 -2.51 -13.82
CA VAL A 145 -34.86 -3.16 -15.11
C VAL A 145 -36.14 -3.99 -15.05
N ILE A 146 -36.34 -4.80 -14.01
CA ILE A 146 -37.55 -5.61 -13.83
C ILE A 146 -38.80 -4.74 -13.75
N LEU A 147 -38.75 -3.62 -13.00
CA LEU A 147 -39.88 -2.68 -12.91
C LEU A 147 -40.20 -2.03 -14.26
N ILE A 148 -39.17 -1.63 -15.03
CA ILE A 148 -39.36 -1.10 -16.39
C ILE A 148 -39.99 -2.15 -17.31
N SER A 149 -39.54 -3.41 -17.27
CA SER A 149 -40.12 -4.50 -18.06
C SER A 149 -41.59 -4.78 -17.69
N ILE A 150 -41.94 -4.73 -16.40
CA ILE A 150 -43.33 -4.93 -15.94
C ILE A 150 -44.22 -3.77 -16.42
N VAL A 151 -43.77 -2.52 -16.27
CA VAL A 151 -44.52 -1.34 -16.74
C VAL A 151 -44.69 -1.36 -18.26
N TYR A 152 -43.62 -1.65 -19.01
CA TYR A 152 -43.67 -1.79 -20.47
C TYR A 152 -44.66 -2.88 -20.90
N THR A 153 -44.61 -4.06 -20.28
CA THR A 153 -45.54 -5.16 -20.57
C THR A 153 -46.99 -4.78 -20.25
N ALA A 154 -47.24 -4.06 -19.15
CA ALA A 154 -48.58 -3.59 -18.80
C ALA A 154 -49.11 -2.54 -19.79
N VAL A 155 -48.26 -1.63 -20.27
CA VAL A 155 -48.61 -0.63 -21.30
C VAL A 155 -48.87 -1.31 -22.64
N ALA A 156 -48.00 -2.22 -23.08
CA ALA A 156 -48.17 -2.98 -24.32
C ALA A 156 -49.44 -3.85 -24.31
N CYS A 157 -49.73 -4.50 -23.19
CA CYS A 157 -50.97 -5.28 -23.00
C CYS A 157 -52.22 -4.39 -23.08
N ARG A 158 -52.23 -3.22 -22.43
CA ARG A 158 -53.33 -2.24 -22.55
C ARG A 158 -53.48 -1.69 -23.97
N TYR A 159 -52.38 -1.45 -24.67
CA TYR A 159 -52.38 -1.01 -26.07
C TYR A 159 -52.98 -2.08 -27.00
N SER A 160 -52.54 -3.34 -26.84
CA SER A 160 -53.06 -4.49 -27.58
C SER A 160 -54.56 -4.72 -27.33
N GLN A 161 -55.00 -4.74 -26.06
CA GLN A 161 -56.42 -4.84 -25.72
C GLN A 161 -57.24 -3.71 -26.37
N ARG A 162 -56.73 -2.47 -26.32
CA ARG A 162 -57.42 -1.32 -26.93
C ARG A 162 -57.48 -1.40 -28.46
N SER A 163 -56.48 -2.01 -29.11
CA SER A 163 -56.48 -2.26 -30.55
C SER A 163 -57.50 -3.33 -30.97
N ILE A 164 -57.73 -4.37 -30.16
CA ILE A 164 -58.68 -5.45 -30.46
C ILE A 164 -60.14 -4.96 -30.54
N TYR A 165 -60.50 -3.92 -29.76
CA TYR A 165 -61.84 -3.32 -29.79
C TYR A 165 -62.05 -2.28 -30.92
N VAL A 166 -61.04 -1.98 -31.74
CA VAL A 166 -61.15 -1.03 -32.87
C VAL A 166 -61.03 -1.80 -34.20
N GLN A 167 -61.96 -2.74 -34.39
CA GLN A 167 -62.27 -3.29 -35.71
C GLN A 167 -63.33 -2.39 -36.38
N PRO A 168 -63.01 -1.64 -37.45
CA PRO A 168 -64.03 -0.89 -38.17
C PRO A 168 -64.98 -1.86 -38.89
N HIS A 169 -66.28 -1.72 -38.64
CA HIS A 169 -67.29 -2.44 -39.43
C HIS A 169 -67.16 -2.04 -40.91
N TYR A 170 -66.83 -3.01 -41.77
CA TYR A 170 -66.87 -2.82 -43.22
C TYR A 170 -68.30 -2.50 -43.68
N ALA A 171 -68.55 -1.24 -44.00
CA ALA A 171 -69.79 -0.82 -44.65
C ALA A 171 -69.81 -1.33 -46.11
N PRO A 172 -70.93 -1.86 -46.62
CA PRO A 172 -71.01 -2.34 -48.00
C PRO A 172 -70.90 -1.16 -48.99
N VAL A 173 -69.97 -1.28 -49.94
CA VAL A 173 -69.72 -0.25 -50.95
C VAL A 173 -70.92 -0.11 -51.89
N ARG A 174 -71.64 1.01 -51.83
CA ARG A 174 -72.66 1.38 -52.80
C ARG A 174 -72.01 1.96 -54.06
N TYR A 175 -71.96 1.17 -55.13
CA TYR A 175 -71.66 1.69 -56.47
C TYR A 175 -72.79 2.61 -56.92
N ARG A 176 -72.53 3.92 -57.01
CA ARG A 176 -73.48 4.88 -57.59
C ARG A 176 -73.14 5.06 -59.07
N LEU A 177 -73.88 4.38 -59.94
CA LEU A 177 -73.79 4.60 -61.39
C LEU A 177 -74.15 6.06 -61.69
N LEU A 178 -73.13 6.86 -62.01
CA LEU A 178 -73.27 8.19 -62.57
C LEU A 178 -73.04 8.09 -64.08
N SER A 179 -74.13 8.07 -64.83
CA SER A 179 -74.10 8.29 -66.27
C SER A 179 -73.77 9.75 -66.56
N HIS A 180 -72.71 10.02 -67.32
CA HIS A 180 -72.68 11.17 -68.22
C HIS A 180 -71.82 10.92 -69.47
N THR A 181 -72.10 11.72 -70.49
CA THR A 181 -71.61 11.60 -71.87
C THR A 181 -70.40 12.48 -72.17
N GLU A 182 -69.59 12.02 -73.16
CA GLU A 182 -68.74 12.83 -74.06
C GLU A 182 -67.52 13.61 -73.48
N GLY A 183 -66.62 14.04 -74.38
CA GLY A 183 -65.50 14.97 -74.09
C GLY A 183 -64.26 14.30 -73.44
N SER A 184 -63.29 13.73 -74.15
CA SER A 184 -62.32 14.36 -75.08
C SER A 184 -61.22 15.20 -74.41
N THR A 185 -60.02 14.60 -74.34
CA THR A 185 -58.69 15.19 -74.63
C THR A 185 -58.02 16.25 -73.72
N ASN A 186 -56.76 15.92 -73.36
CA ASN A 186 -55.56 16.77 -73.22
C ASN A 186 -55.16 17.38 -71.84
N ASN A 187 -54.02 16.87 -71.35
CA ASN A 187 -52.81 17.56 -70.87
C ASN A 187 -52.90 18.73 -69.86
N LEU A 188 -52.14 18.61 -68.77
CA LEU A 188 -50.93 19.40 -68.42
C LEU A 188 -50.34 18.80 -67.10
N VAL A 189 -49.06 18.37 -67.06
CA VAL A 189 -47.89 19.11 -66.56
C VAL A 189 -48.02 19.49 -65.07
N ALA A 190 -47.50 18.66 -64.16
CA ALA A 190 -46.22 18.83 -63.41
C ALA A 190 -46.43 19.63 -62.10
N SER A 191 -45.53 19.69 -61.11
CA SER A 191 -44.13 19.24 -60.98
C SER A 191 -43.80 18.81 -59.52
N ASP A 192 -42.74 18.03 -59.34
CA ASP A 192 -41.54 18.21 -58.47
C ASP A 192 -41.66 19.12 -57.19
N SER A 193 -40.97 18.89 -56.07
CA SER A 193 -39.61 18.31 -55.85
C SER A 193 -39.51 17.51 -54.51
N GLU A 194 -38.56 16.59 -54.26
CA GLU A 194 -37.11 16.75 -53.88
C GLU A 194 -36.90 17.59 -52.60
N ASN A 195 -35.98 17.32 -51.65
CA ASN A 195 -34.95 16.27 -51.40
C ASN A 195 -34.64 16.26 -49.87
N GLU A 196 -33.69 15.55 -49.22
CA GLU A 196 -32.58 14.59 -49.49
C GLU A 196 -32.71 13.46 -48.38
N GLU A 197 -31.88 12.43 -48.10
CA GLU A 197 -30.42 12.10 -48.24
C GLU A 197 -29.46 12.84 -47.24
N GLU A 198 -28.31 12.32 -46.77
CA GLU A 198 -27.64 11.00 -46.88
C GLU A 198 -26.77 10.69 -45.62
N LEU A 199 -26.41 9.40 -45.43
CA LEU A 199 -25.12 8.84 -44.95
C LEU A 199 -24.54 9.01 -43.50
N GLN A 200 -23.77 7.96 -43.14
CA GLN A 200 -22.77 7.75 -42.05
C GLN A 200 -23.27 7.53 -40.61
#